data_AF-A0A249DX74-F1
#
_entry.id   AF-A0A249DX74-F1
#
_cell.length_a   1.000
_cell.length_b   1.000
_cell.length_c   1.000
_cell.angle_alpha   90.00
_cell.angle_beta   90.00
_cell.angle_gamma   90.00
#
_symmetry.space_group_name_H-M   'P 1'
#
loop_
_entity.id
_entity.type
_entity.pdbx_description
1 polymer ?
#
loop_
_entity_poly.entity_id
_entity_poly.type
_entity_poly.pdbx_seq_one_letter_code
_entity_poly.pdbx_strand_id
1 'polypeptide(L)'
;MNWRGPTAVRHLWGRGSVASGLTPQRLANILKSAAEGDTEAYLTLAEEMEERDPHYSSVLRTRKMAVASLPVTVVAGGEDSQAQQCAQDIHRLIDAPGFADLVDNAMDALGKGYSVNEIMWDRTGVKWEPKAYRWRDPRFFLFHPDHPEDMRIVDAADPIHGLSMPPYKFIVHQPRLKSGLVLRGGLARLVAFSYLCKMYGMKDWLGFLESYGIPLRLGKYGPSAHGD
;
A
#
# COMPACT_ATOMS: atom_id res chain seq x y z
N MET A 1 -26.49 15.47 9.60
CA MET A 1 -26.03 14.26 10.31
C MET A 1 -24.55 14.46 10.66
N ASN A 2 -24.24 14.74 11.94
CA ASN A 2 -22.86 14.99 12.37
C ASN A 2 -22.17 13.63 12.59
N TRP A 3 -21.45 13.17 11.57
CA TRP A 3 -20.56 12.01 11.67
C TRP A 3 -19.56 12.24 12.81
N ARG A 4 -19.65 11.43 13.87
CA ARG A 4 -18.58 11.32 14.86
C ARG A 4 -17.53 10.43 14.23
N GLY A 5 -16.34 10.99 13.97
CA GLY A 5 -15.22 10.27 13.38
C GLY A 5 -14.82 9.03 14.19
N PRO A 6 -13.97 8.16 13.61
CA PRO A 6 -13.46 6.99 14.33
C PRO A 6 -12.86 7.40 15.69
N THR A 7 -13.11 6.58 16.71
CA THR A 7 -12.80 6.90 18.12
C THR A 7 -11.40 6.51 18.54
N ALA A 8 -10.73 5.64 17.78
CA ALA A 8 -9.38 5.18 18.06
C ALA A 8 -8.31 6.20 17.62
N VAL A 9 -7.34 6.46 18.50
CA VAL A 9 -6.09 7.15 18.12
C VAL A 9 -5.31 6.24 17.19
N ARG A 10 -5.12 6.68 15.94
CA ARG A 10 -4.41 5.91 14.91
C ARG A 10 -2.94 6.32 14.87
N HIS A 11 -2.04 5.37 15.07
CA HIS A 11 -0.61 5.60 14.98
C HIS A 11 -0.18 5.64 13.50
N LEU A 12 0.16 6.82 13.00
CA LEU A 12 0.66 7.04 11.63
C LEU A 12 1.99 6.33 11.35
N TRP A 13 2.76 6.06 12.40
CA TRP A 13 4.10 5.47 12.32
C TRP A 13 4.09 3.92 12.37
N GLY A 14 2.91 3.29 12.40
CA GLY A 14 2.75 1.84 12.54
C GLY A 14 3.22 1.30 13.90
N ARG A 15 3.16 -0.03 14.08
CA ARG A 15 3.65 -0.72 15.30
C ARG A 15 5.13 -1.11 15.23
N GLY A 16 5.88 -0.60 14.24
CA GLY A 16 7.28 -0.94 13.98
C GLY A 16 7.49 -1.63 12.62
N SER A 17 8.74 -1.99 12.34
CA SER A 17 9.16 -2.60 11.07
C SER A 17 8.77 -4.08 10.97
N VAL A 18 8.18 -4.47 9.84
CA VAL A 18 7.85 -5.87 9.52
C VAL A 18 8.95 -6.53 8.69
N ALA A 19 9.57 -5.77 7.77
CA ALA A 19 10.67 -6.21 6.92
C ALA A 19 11.94 -6.51 7.72
N SER A 20 12.19 -5.79 8.82
CA SER A 20 13.33 -6.08 9.70
C SER A 20 13.14 -7.43 10.40
N GLY A 21 14.09 -8.35 10.20
CA GLY A 21 14.01 -9.72 10.72
C GLY A 21 12.94 -10.58 10.04
N LEU A 22 12.62 -10.30 8.77
CA LEU A 22 11.75 -11.14 7.97
C LEU A 22 12.41 -12.50 7.70
N THR A 23 11.72 -13.58 8.03
CA THR A 23 12.14 -14.97 7.75
C THR A 23 11.11 -15.64 6.84
N PRO A 24 11.44 -16.77 6.18
CA PRO A 24 10.46 -17.51 5.37
C PRO A 24 9.19 -17.87 6.14
N GLN A 25 9.34 -18.33 7.38
CA GLN A 25 8.21 -18.66 8.26
C GLN A 25 7.37 -17.43 8.60
N ARG A 26 8.01 -16.29 8.91
CA ARG A 26 7.31 -15.05 9.22
C ARG A 26 6.56 -14.52 8.00
N LEU A 27 7.18 -14.56 6.82
CA LEU A 27 6.52 -14.19 5.57
C LEU A 27 5.29 -15.06 5.29
N ALA A 28 5.42 -16.39 5.43
CA ALA A 28 4.30 -17.31 5.24
C ALA A 28 3.13 -16.98 6.18
N ASN A 29 3.43 -16.70 7.46
CA ASN A 29 2.42 -16.31 8.44
C ASN A 29 1.74 -14.98 8.06
N ILE A 30 2.50 -13.94 7.67
CA ILE A 30 1.94 -12.67 7.21
C ILE A 30 0.99 -12.86 6.02
N LEU A 31 1.40 -13.65 5.03
CA LEU A 31 0.60 -13.91 3.83
C LEU A 31 -0.66 -14.74 4.12
N LYS A 32 -0.62 -15.58 5.14
CA LYS A 32 -1.75 -16.37 5.64
C LYS A 32 -2.73 -15.47 6.41
N SER A 33 -2.26 -14.69 7.39
CA SER A 33 -3.08 -13.74 8.15
C SER A 33 -3.81 -12.76 7.23
N ALA A 34 -3.11 -12.23 6.22
CA ALA A 34 -3.73 -11.35 5.23
C ALA A 34 -4.79 -12.03 4.36
N ALA A 35 -4.70 -13.35 4.16
CA ALA A 35 -5.73 -14.12 3.47
C ALA A 35 -6.96 -14.39 4.36
N GLU A 36 -6.80 -14.30 5.68
CA GLU A 36 -7.84 -14.47 6.70
C GLU A 36 -8.44 -13.13 7.17
N GLY A 37 -7.99 -12.00 6.59
CA GLY A 37 -8.54 -10.66 6.84
C GLY A 37 -7.67 -9.75 7.72
N ASP A 38 -6.63 -10.28 8.37
CA ASP A 38 -5.66 -9.47 9.13
C ASP A 38 -4.55 -8.96 8.22
N THR A 39 -4.69 -7.70 7.79
CA THR A 39 -3.88 -7.11 6.71
C THR A 39 -2.79 -6.17 7.20
N GLU A 40 -2.76 -5.80 8.49
CA GLU A 40 -1.89 -4.74 9.02
C GLU A 40 -0.41 -5.02 8.71
N ALA A 41 0.04 -6.26 9.00
CA ALA A 41 1.42 -6.67 8.76
C ALA A 41 1.75 -6.78 7.26
N TYR A 42 0.80 -7.22 6.44
CA TYR A 42 1.00 -7.31 4.99
C TYR A 42 1.10 -5.93 4.33
N LEU A 43 0.22 -5.00 4.70
CA LEU A 43 0.23 -3.63 4.19
C LEU A 43 1.50 -2.88 4.61
N THR A 44 1.94 -3.09 5.86
CA THR A 44 3.21 -2.55 6.35
C THR A 44 4.40 -3.15 5.60
N LEU A 45 4.41 -4.47 5.38
CA LEU A 45 5.47 -5.11 4.60
C LEU A 45 5.49 -4.60 3.15
N ALA A 46 4.32 -4.44 2.52
CA ALA A 46 4.20 -3.94 1.15
C ALA A 46 4.77 -2.53 0.99
N GLU A 47 4.52 -1.65 1.97
CA GLU A 47 5.11 -0.31 2.05
C GLU A 47 6.64 -0.38 2.20
N GLU A 48 7.14 -1.12 3.18
CA GLU A 48 8.59 -1.22 3.41
C GLU A 48 9.33 -1.89 2.24
N MET A 49 8.69 -2.82 1.52
CA MET A 49 9.25 -3.41 0.31
C MET A 49 9.45 -2.37 -0.80
N GLU A 50 8.47 -1.46 -0.99
CA GLU A 50 8.59 -0.37 -1.96
C GLU A 50 9.71 0.62 -1.57
N GLU A 51 9.94 0.82 -0.27
CA GLU A 51 11.01 1.67 0.25
C GLU A 51 12.41 1.03 0.20
N ARG A 52 12.49 -0.30 0.30
CA ARG A 52 13.76 -1.03 0.49
C ARG A 52 14.27 -1.81 -0.71
N ASP A 53 13.46 -2.13 -1.72
CA ASP A 53 13.91 -2.79 -2.95
C ASP A 53 13.95 -1.79 -4.12
N PRO A 54 15.14 -1.29 -4.51
CA PRO A 54 15.27 -0.28 -5.56
C PRO A 54 14.71 -0.73 -6.91
N HIS A 55 14.83 -2.02 -7.24
CA HIS A 55 14.32 -2.54 -8.50
C HIS A 55 12.79 -2.59 -8.48
N TYR A 56 12.21 -3.12 -7.40
CA TYR A 56 10.76 -3.13 -7.23
C TYR A 56 10.18 -1.72 -7.26
N SER A 57 10.78 -0.79 -6.51
CA SER A 57 10.41 0.63 -6.48
C SER A 57 10.45 1.26 -7.87
N SER A 58 11.54 1.02 -8.63
CA SER A 58 11.68 1.54 -10.00
C SER A 58 10.59 1.01 -10.93
N VAL A 59 10.32 -0.29 -10.94
CA VAL A 59 9.31 -0.89 -11.83
C VAL A 59 7.91 -0.43 -11.45
N LEU A 60 7.61 -0.36 -10.15
CA LEU A 60 6.31 0.10 -9.68
C LEU A 60 6.08 1.56 -10.06
N ARG A 61 7.06 2.44 -9.82
CA ARG A 61 7.01 3.86 -10.21
C ARG A 61 6.79 4.04 -11.71
N THR A 62 7.44 3.26 -12.58
CA THR A 62 7.20 3.32 -14.03
C THR A 62 5.73 3.04 -14.36
N ARG A 63 5.10 2.08 -13.69
CA ARG A 63 3.67 1.77 -13.88
C ARG A 63 2.77 2.89 -13.35
N LYS A 64 3.07 3.43 -12.17
CA LYS A 64 2.34 4.56 -11.58
C LYS A 64 2.33 5.75 -12.55
N MET A 65 3.51 6.11 -13.08
CA MET A 65 3.67 7.21 -14.04
C MET A 65 3.00 6.95 -15.38
N ALA A 66 3.06 5.73 -15.91
CA ALA A 66 2.40 5.39 -17.16
C ALA A 66 0.89 5.59 -17.11
N VAL A 67 0.25 5.33 -15.96
CA VAL A 67 -1.18 5.57 -15.75
C VAL A 67 -1.45 7.05 -15.49
N ALA A 68 -0.65 7.69 -14.63
CA ALA A 68 -0.81 9.10 -14.28
C ALA A 68 -0.63 10.04 -15.49
N SER A 69 0.15 9.63 -16.51
CA SER A 69 0.36 10.42 -17.73
C SER A 69 -0.74 10.30 -18.78
N LEU A 70 -1.75 9.44 -18.57
CA LEU A 70 -2.81 9.26 -19.57
C LEU A 70 -3.70 10.51 -19.65
N PRO A 71 -4.04 10.98 -20.86
CA PRO A 71 -5.01 12.06 -21.00
C PRO A 71 -6.37 11.59 -20.51
N VAL A 72 -7.04 12.42 -19.72
CA VAL A 72 -8.39 12.15 -19.21
C VAL A 72 -9.40 12.93 -20.05
N THR A 73 -10.40 12.24 -20.57
CA THR A 73 -11.50 12.84 -21.34
C THR A 73 -12.80 12.66 -20.59
N VAL A 74 -13.55 13.75 -20.40
CA VAL A 74 -14.91 13.71 -19.86
C VAL A 74 -15.90 13.83 -21.02
N VAL A 75 -16.80 12.85 -21.12
CA VAL A 75 -17.90 12.83 -22.08
C VAL A 75 -19.19 13.00 -21.31
N ALA A 76 -20.09 13.86 -21.79
CA ALA A 76 -21.40 14.03 -21.18
C ALA A 76 -22.21 12.72 -21.25
N GLY A 77 -22.97 12.43 -20.19
CA GLY A 77 -23.80 11.23 -20.12
C GLY A 77 -25.06 11.27 -21.00
N GLY A 78 -25.31 12.40 -21.68
CA GLY A 78 -26.48 12.65 -22.51
C GLY A 78 -26.33 13.95 -23.31
N GLU A 79 -27.29 14.22 -24.20
CA GLU A 79 -27.29 15.41 -25.06
C GLU A 79 -28.00 16.62 -24.43
N ASP A 80 -28.70 16.43 -23.31
CA ASP A 80 -29.41 17.50 -22.62
C ASP A 80 -28.44 18.52 -21.96
N SER A 81 -28.95 19.73 -21.72
CA SER A 81 -28.15 20.82 -21.17
C SER A 81 -27.60 20.54 -19.77
N GLN A 82 -28.30 19.73 -18.97
CA GLN A 82 -27.85 19.35 -17.64
C GLN A 82 -26.66 18.39 -17.72
N ALA A 83 -26.70 17.39 -18.60
CA ALA A 83 -25.58 16.49 -18.85
C ALA A 83 -24.33 17.23 -19.34
N GLN A 84 -24.50 18.21 -20.23
CA GLN A 84 -23.40 19.05 -20.71
C GLN A 84 -22.81 19.92 -19.58
N GLN A 85 -23.66 20.51 -18.74
CA GLN A 85 -23.21 21.29 -17.58
C GLN A 85 -22.46 20.42 -16.56
N CYS A 86 -22.95 19.21 -16.28
CA CYS A 86 -22.25 18.26 -15.42
C CYS A 86 -20.87 17.91 -15.96
N ALA A 87 -20.74 17.66 -17.28
CA ALA A 87 -19.45 17.38 -17.90
C ALA A 87 -18.47 18.55 -17.73
N GLN A 88 -18.93 19.79 -17.91
CA GLN A 88 -18.13 20.99 -17.67
C GLN A 88 -17.73 21.16 -16.20
N ASP A 89 -18.63 20.85 -15.26
CA ASP A 89 -18.33 20.86 -13.82
C ASP A 89 -17.22 19.84 -13.48
N ILE A 90 -17.27 18.63 -14.06
CA ILE A 90 -16.24 17.59 -13.86
C ILE A 90 -14.91 17.96 -14.51
N HIS A 91 -14.92 18.54 -15.73
CA HIS A 91 -13.71 19.05 -16.37
C HIS A 91 -12.96 20.03 -15.47
N ARG A 92 -13.67 20.98 -14.85
CA ARG A 92 -13.06 21.92 -13.89
C ARG A 92 -12.42 21.21 -12.68
N LEU A 93 -12.97 20.10 -12.22
CA LEU A 93 -12.39 19.32 -11.11
C LEU A 93 -11.12 18.57 -11.53
N ILE A 94 -11.06 18.09 -12.77
CA ILE A 94 -9.91 17.37 -13.32
C ILE A 94 -8.75 18.32 -13.63
N ASP A 95 -9.06 19.53 -14.12
CA ASP A 95 -8.06 20.57 -14.38
C ASP A 95 -7.49 21.18 -13.10
N ALA A 96 -8.16 20.97 -11.96
CA ALA A 96 -7.67 21.43 -10.67
C ALA A 96 -6.43 20.63 -10.22
N PRO A 97 -5.41 21.29 -9.63
CA PRO A 97 -4.16 20.61 -9.22
C PRO A 97 -4.36 19.40 -8.30
N GLY A 98 -5.39 19.43 -7.45
CA GLY A 98 -5.68 18.33 -6.52
C GLY A 98 -6.04 17.01 -7.21
N PHE A 99 -6.48 17.04 -8.47
CA PHE A 99 -6.79 15.81 -9.20
C PHE A 99 -5.54 15.00 -9.53
N ALA A 100 -4.43 15.64 -9.88
CA ALA A 100 -3.15 14.95 -10.11
C ALA A 100 -2.69 14.21 -8.84
N ASP A 101 -2.74 14.87 -7.68
CA ASP A 101 -2.45 14.25 -6.38
C ASP A 101 -3.38 13.05 -6.11
N LEU A 102 -4.67 13.15 -6.44
CA LEU A 102 -5.62 12.05 -6.30
C LEU A 102 -5.22 10.86 -7.17
N VAL A 103 -4.84 11.08 -8.42
CA VAL A 103 -4.41 10.02 -9.34
C VAL A 103 -3.14 9.34 -8.84
N ASP A 104 -2.13 10.11 -8.42
CA ASP A 104 -0.89 9.58 -7.87
C ASP A 104 -1.13 8.74 -6.61
N ASN A 105 -1.93 9.27 -5.68
CA ASN A 105 -2.33 8.56 -4.47
C ASN A 105 -3.14 7.30 -4.78
N ALA A 106 -4.00 7.34 -5.81
CA ALA A 106 -4.76 6.17 -6.24
C ALA A 106 -3.83 5.03 -6.68
N MET A 107 -2.66 5.34 -7.24
CA MET A 107 -1.70 4.33 -7.73
C MET A 107 -0.96 3.56 -6.62
N ASP A 108 -1.07 3.96 -5.35
CA ASP A 108 -0.64 3.14 -4.19
C ASP A 108 -1.30 1.74 -4.20
N ALA A 109 -2.49 1.64 -4.79
CA ALA A 109 -3.24 0.40 -4.96
C ALA A 109 -2.49 -0.66 -5.78
N LEU A 110 -1.54 -0.29 -6.65
CA LEU A 110 -0.79 -1.26 -7.45
C LEU A 110 0.07 -2.18 -6.57
N GLY A 111 0.68 -1.63 -5.52
CA GLY A 111 1.48 -2.41 -4.57
C GLY A 111 0.58 -3.18 -3.59
N LYS A 112 -0.37 -2.47 -2.98
CA LYS A 112 -1.13 -2.95 -1.81
C LYS A 112 -2.43 -3.67 -2.16
N GLY A 113 -2.96 -3.48 -3.37
CA GLY A 113 -4.22 -4.05 -3.86
C GLY A 113 -5.41 -3.07 -3.82
N TYR A 114 -5.33 -2.04 -2.98
CA TYR A 114 -6.29 -0.93 -2.94
C TYR A 114 -5.62 0.33 -2.40
N SER A 115 -6.25 1.47 -2.63
CA SER A 115 -5.90 2.75 -2.02
C SER A 115 -7.16 3.53 -1.69
N VAL A 116 -7.07 4.40 -0.69
CA VAL A 116 -8.21 5.19 -0.22
C VAL A 116 -7.81 6.64 -0.12
N ASN A 117 -8.63 7.50 -0.72
CA ASN A 117 -8.48 8.95 -0.69
C ASN A 117 -9.71 9.58 -0.05
N GLU A 118 -9.53 10.40 0.98
CA GLU A 118 -10.61 11.17 1.59
C GLU A 118 -10.83 12.48 0.84
N ILE A 119 -12.09 12.75 0.49
CA ILE A 119 -12.50 14.02 -0.09
C ILE A 119 -12.68 15.04 1.05
N MET A 120 -11.89 16.10 1.01
CA MET A 120 -12.00 17.24 1.91
C MET A 120 -12.96 18.24 1.28
N TRP A 121 -14.25 18.11 1.56
CA TRP A 121 -15.28 18.99 1.02
C TRP A 121 -15.19 20.42 1.55
N ASP A 122 -15.18 21.39 0.64
CA ASP A 122 -15.62 22.75 0.92
C ASP A 122 -17.15 22.82 0.78
N ARG A 123 -17.79 23.38 1.80
CA ARG A 123 -19.25 23.50 1.90
C ARG A 123 -19.71 24.94 2.03
N THR A 124 -18.81 25.91 1.81
CA THR A 124 -19.11 27.34 1.98
C THR A 124 -19.90 27.92 0.81
N GLY A 125 -19.76 27.33 -0.38
CA GLY A 125 -20.46 27.75 -1.59
C GLY A 125 -21.86 27.17 -1.75
N VAL A 126 -22.50 27.54 -2.86
CA VAL A 126 -23.83 27.04 -3.26
C VAL A 126 -23.80 25.54 -3.60
N LYS A 127 -22.66 25.05 -4.09
CA LYS A 127 -22.37 23.64 -4.34
C LYS A 127 -21.22 23.18 -3.45
N TRP A 128 -21.20 21.90 -3.11
CA TRP A 128 -20.04 21.30 -2.45
C TRP A 128 -18.95 21.05 -3.47
N GLU A 129 -17.74 21.47 -3.15
CA GLU A 129 -16.57 21.32 -4.02
C GLU A 129 -15.43 20.63 -3.27
N PRO A 130 -14.69 19.71 -3.91
CA PRO A 130 -13.50 19.14 -3.30
C PRO A 130 -12.43 20.22 -3.10
N LYS A 131 -12.09 20.53 -1.85
CA LYS A 131 -10.96 21.43 -1.52
C LYS A 131 -9.62 20.73 -1.68
N ALA A 132 -9.56 19.45 -1.32
CA ALA A 132 -8.38 18.61 -1.41
C ALA A 132 -8.77 17.13 -1.39
N TYR A 133 -7.88 16.29 -1.90
CA TYR A 133 -7.94 14.85 -1.73
C TYR A 133 -6.78 14.42 -0.84
N ARG A 134 -7.07 13.66 0.21
CA ARG A 134 -6.05 13.22 1.17
C ARG A 134 -5.93 11.72 1.13
N TRP A 135 -4.77 11.21 0.74
CA TRP A 135 -4.46 9.81 0.91
C TRP A 135 -4.64 9.41 2.38
N ARG A 136 -5.30 8.27 2.59
CA ARG A 136 -5.47 7.66 3.90
C ARG A 136 -4.79 6.31 3.87
N ASP A 137 -4.04 6.06 4.94
CA ASP A 137 -3.33 4.81 5.12
C ASP A 137 -4.28 3.62 4.96
N PRO A 138 -4.00 2.68 4.05
CA PRO A 138 -4.82 1.48 3.85
C PRO A 138 -5.06 0.68 5.14
N ARG A 139 -4.15 0.74 6.11
CA ARG A 139 -4.28 0.09 7.45
C ARG A 139 -5.44 0.64 8.28
N PHE A 140 -6.02 1.77 7.89
CA PHE A 140 -7.16 2.37 8.55
C PHE A 140 -8.50 1.76 8.10
N PHE A 141 -8.44 0.83 7.16
CA PHE A 141 -9.59 0.19 6.55
C PHE A 141 -9.47 -1.32 6.62
N LEU A 142 -10.62 -1.98 6.72
CA LEU A 142 -10.76 -3.42 6.65
C LEU A 142 -11.86 -3.77 5.65
N PHE A 143 -11.96 -5.04 5.27
CA PHE A 143 -13.09 -5.54 4.49
C PHE A 143 -13.97 -6.36 5.41
N HIS A 144 -15.29 -6.24 5.26
CA HIS A 144 -16.22 -7.00 6.07
C HIS A 144 -16.01 -8.51 5.87
N PRO A 145 -15.92 -9.33 6.93
CA PRO A 145 -15.62 -10.77 6.82
C PRO A 145 -16.60 -11.54 5.93
N ASP A 146 -17.90 -11.26 6.08
CA ASP A 146 -18.97 -11.92 5.31
C ASP A 146 -19.27 -11.25 3.96
N HIS A 147 -18.78 -10.01 3.78
CA HIS A 147 -19.04 -9.19 2.59
C HIS A 147 -17.73 -8.54 2.13
N PRO A 148 -16.81 -9.30 1.50
CA PRO A 148 -15.48 -8.81 1.14
C PRO A 148 -15.46 -7.62 0.17
N GLU A 149 -16.60 -7.27 -0.43
CA GLU A 149 -16.84 -6.07 -1.22
C GLU A 149 -17.10 -4.80 -0.38
N ASP A 150 -17.54 -4.97 0.87
CA ASP A 150 -17.88 -3.88 1.80
C ASP A 150 -16.63 -3.46 2.58
N MET A 151 -15.93 -2.44 2.06
CA MET A 151 -14.81 -1.82 2.75
C MET A 151 -15.33 -0.92 3.88
N ARG A 152 -14.70 -1.07 5.05
CA ARG A 152 -15.08 -0.38 6.28
C ARG A 152 -13.89 0.26 6.96
N ILE A 153 -14.18 1.14 7.90
CA ILE A 153 -13.23 1.92 8.66
C ILE A 153 -12.93 1.15 9.96
N VAL A 154 -11.66 0.86 10.22
CA VAL A 154 -11.24 0.21 11.48
C VAL A 154 -11.63 1.11 12.66
N ASP A 155 -12.32 0.57 13.65
CA ASP A 155 -12.72 1.29 14.86
C ASP A 155 -12.62 0.39 16.09
N ALA A 156 -12.27 0.95 17.24
CA ALA A 156 -12.09 0.18 18.47
C ALA A 156 -13.42 -0.32 19.07
N ALA A 157 -14.54 0.34 18.78
CA ALA A 157 -15.85 -0.08 19.26
C ALA A 157 -16.39 -1.31 18.52
N ASP A 158 -15.98 -1.51 17.26
CA ASP A 158 -16.30 -2.69 16.45
C ASP A 158 -15.06 -3.13 15.64
N PRO A 159 -14.09 -3.80 16.29
CA PRO A 159 -12.82 -4.14 15.65
C PRO A 159 -12.94 -5.24 14.59
N ILE A 160 -14.02 -6.02 14.62
CA ILE A 160 -14.24 -7.14 13.68
C ILE A 160 -14.93 -6.65 12.42
N HIS A 161 -16.01 -5.87 12.55
CA HIS A 161 -16.78 -5.44 11.39
C HIS A 161 -16.44 -4.02 10.94
N GLY A 162 -15.86 -3.18 11.81
CA GLY A 162 -15.57 -1.79 11.51
C GLY A 162 -16.82 -0.94 11.28
N LEU A 163 -16.60 0.36 11.08
CA LEU A 163 -17.65 1.32 10.78
C LEU A 163 -17.86 1.46 9.27
N SER A 164 -19.12 1.56 8.85
CA SER A 164 -19.45 1.85 7.46
C SER A 164 -18.83 3.19 7.02
N MET A 165 -18.35 3.25 5.78
CA MET A 165 -17.83 4.48 5.21
C MET A 165 -18.98 5.50 5.01
N PRO A 166 -18.83 6.75 5.50
CA PRO A 166 -19.77 7.81 5.20
C PRO A 166 -19.93 7.98 3.67
N PRO A 167 -21.17 8.15 3.19
CA PRO A 167 -21.43 8.30 1.77
C PRO A 167 -20.72 9.55 1.23
N TYR A 168 -20.23 9.45 -0.01
CA TYR A 168 -19.57 10.55 -0.75
C TYR A 168 -18.31 11.12 -0.06
N LYS A 169 -17.69 10.39 0.87
CA LYS A 169 -16.53 10.88 1.63
C LYS A 169 -15.19 10.34 1.14
N PHE A 170 -15.18 9.15 0.55
CA PHE A 170 -13.97 8.45 0.15
C PHE A 170 -14.02 8.04 -1.33
N ILE A 171 -12.87 8.09 -1.98
CA ILE A 171 -12.61 7.51 -3.30
C ILE A 171 -11.70 6.31 -3.06
N VAL A 172 -12.16 5.13 -3.47
CA VAL A 172 -11.43 3.87 -3.32
C VAL A 172 -11.02 3.38 -4.69
N HIS A 173 -9.72 3.17 -4.90
CA HIS A 173 -9.22 2.56 -6.13
C HIS A 173 -8.85 1.09 -5.87
N GLN A 174 -9.42 0.19 -6.65
CA GLN A 174 -9.19 -1.26 -6.60
C GLN A 174 -8.84 -1.78 -8.00
N PRO A 175 -7.55 -1.79 -8.38
CA PRO A 175 -7.13 -2.19 -9.72
C PRO A 175 -7.34 -3.69 -9.92
N ARG A 176 -7.84 -4.07 -11.10
CA ARG A 176 -8.02 -5.47 -11.50
C ARG A 176 -6.72 -6.06 -12.07
N LEU A 177 -5.66 -6.11 -11.25
CA LEU A 177 -4.36 -6.67 -11.64
C LEU A 177 -4.41 -8.19 -11.88
N LYS A 178 -5.31 -8.87 -11.17
CA LYS A 178 -5.73 -10.25 -11.40
C LYS A 178 -7.15 -10.42 -10.88
N SER A 179 -7.81 -11.50 -11.28
CA SER A 179 -9.10 -11.89 -10.69
C SER A 179 -8.95 -12.37 -9.24
N GLY A 180 -9.99 -12.15 -8.42
CA GLY A 180 -10.10 -12.62 -7.04
C GLY A 180 -10.20 -11.50 -6.01
N LEU A 181 -9.98 -11.84 -4.73
CA LEU A 181 -10.10 -10.91 -3.60
C LEU A 181 -9.12 -9.73 -3.70
N VAL A 182 -9.60 -8.54 -3.36
CA VAL A 182 -8.85 -7.27 -3.41
C VAL A 182 -7.54 -7.35 -2.61
N LEU A 183 -7.61 -7.86 -1.38
CA LEU A 183 -6.46 -8.03 -0.48
C LEU A 183 -5.36 -8.95 -1.04
N ARG A 184 -5.68 -9.76 -2.05
CA ARG A 184 -4.73 -10.65 -2.72
C ARG A 184 -4.30 -10.13 -4.09
N GLY A 185 -4.80 -8.98 -4.52
CA GLY A 185 -4.61 -8.40 -5.86
C GLY A 185 -3.34 -7.57 -6.03
N GLY A 186 -2.76 -7.06 -4.95
CA GLY A 186 -1.58 -6.18 -5.00
C GLY A 186 -0.29 -6.91 -5.45
N LEU A 187 0.58 -6.20 -6.17
CA LEU A 187 1.85 -6.73 -6.67
C LEU A 187 2.84 -7.09 -5.55
N ALA A 188 2.74 -6.44 -4.39
CA ALA A 188 3.63 -6.73 -3.27
C ALA A 188 3.55 -8.22 -2.87
N ARG A 189 2.35 -8.82 -2.91
CA ARG A 189 2.18 -10.26 -2.65
C ARG A 189 3.00 -11.14 -3.59
N LEU A 190 3.05 -10.80 -4.87
CA LEU A 190 3.84 -11.54 -5.86
C LEU A 190 5.35 -11.39 -5.61
N VAL A 191 5.76 -10.19 -5.20
CA VAL A 191 7.17 -9.82 -5.03
C VAL A 191 7.74 -10.24 -3.66
N ALA A 192 6.90 -10.48 -2.65
CA ALA A 192 7.35 -10.63 -1.27
C ALA A 192 8.37 -11.77 -1.07
N PHE A 193 8.22 -12.89 -1.78
CA PHE A 193 9.18 -13.99 -1.69
C PHE A 193 10.51 -13.66 -2.38
N SER A 194 10.48 -13.02 -3.56
CA SER A 194 11.72 -12.64 -4.24
C SER A 194 12.46 -11.54 -3.48
N TYR A 195 11.73 -10.61 -2.85
CA TYR A 195 12.29 -9.63 -1.92
C TYR A 195 13.03 -10.31 -0.76
N LEU A 196 12.42 -11.32 -0.13
CA LEU A 196 13.06 -12.09 0.93
C LEU A 196 14.38 -12.73 0.47
N CYS A 197 14.37 -13.40 -0.69
CA CYS A 197 15.57 -14.03 -1.24
C CYS A 197 16.67 -13.00 -1.56
N LYS A 198 16.30 -11.84 -2.13
CA LYS A 198 17.26 -10.76 -2.40
C LYS A 198 17.90 -10.23 -1.12
N MET A 199 17.11 -10.03 -0.06
CA MET A 199 17.64 -9.56 1.23
C MET A 199 18.65 -10.55 1.83
N TYR A 200 18.33 -11.85 1.86
CA TYR A 200 19.27 -12.87 2.33
C TYR A 200 20.52 -12.93 1.46
N GLY A 201 20.34 -12.99 0.13
CA GLY A 201 21.47 -13.04 -0.79
C GLY A 201 22.43 -11.86 -0.62
N MET A 202 21.90 -10.64 -0.47
CA MET A 202 22.74 -9.46 -0.27
C MET A 202 23.45 -9.47 1.08
N LYS A 203 22.78 -9.91 2.15
CA LYS A 203 23.39 -10.08 3.48
C LYS A 203 24.53 -11.11 3.44
N ASP A 204 24.30 -12.25 2.80
CA ASP A 204 25.28 -13.33 2.71
C ASP A 204 26.49 -12.90 1.87
N TRP A 205 26.28 -12.18 0.76
CA TRP A 205 27.36 -11.59 -0.03
C TRP A 205 28.19 -10.58 0.76
N LEU A 206 27.56 -9.71 1.55
CA LEU A 206 28.28 -8.76 2.40
C LEU A 206 29.12 -9.48 3.46
N GLY A 207 28.54 -10.46 4.17
CA GLY A 207 29.27 -11.25 5.17
C GLY A 207 30.42 -12.05 4.56
N PHE A 208 30.23 -12.57 3.35
CA PHE A 208 31.31 -13.19 2.58
C PHE A 208 32.43 -12.18 2.29
N LEU A 209 32.12 -11.00 1.75
CA LEU A 209 33.12 -9.97 1.43
C LEU A 209 33.90 -9.47 2.66
N GLU A 210 33.27 -9.40 3.83
CA GLU A 210 33.96 -9.05 5.10
C GLU A 210 34.98 -10.11 5.52
N SER A 211 34.67 -11.39 5.27
CA SER A 211 35.54 -12.52 5.66
C SER A 211 36.54 -12.90 4.58
N TYR A 212 36.22 -12.62 3.31
CA TYR A 212 36.99 -13.00 2.13
C TYR A 212 38.28 -12.18 2.04
N GLY A 213 39.33 -12.69 2.69
CA GLY A 213 40.64 -12.05 2.74
C GLY A 213 41.26 -12.03 4.13
N ILE A 214 40.51 -12.39 5.18
CA ILE A 214 41.07 -12.57 6.52
C ILE A 214 41.90 -13.86 6.50
N PRO A 215 43.24 -13.79 6.69
CA PRO A 215 44.09 -14.96 6.59
C PRO A 215 43.79 -15.94 7.73
N LEU A 216 43.50 -17.19 7.37
CA LEU A 216 43.43 -18.28 8.35
C LEU A 216 44.85 -18.55 8.87
N ARG A 217 45.08 -18.24 10.15
CA ARG A 217 46.33 -18.63 10.84
C ARG A 217 46.30 -20.13 11.07
N LEU A 218 46.94 -20.89 10.17
CA LEU A 218 47.12 -22.33 10.31
C LEU A 218 48.43 -22.59 11.06
N GLY A 219 48.33 -22.84 12.37
CA GLY A 219 49.46 -23.34 13.16
C GLY A 219 49.75 -24.79 12.77
N LYS A 220 50.90 -25.06 12.17
CA LYS A 220 51.38 -26.42 11.92
C LYS A 220 52.36 -26.80 13.02
N TYR A 221 52.08 -27.89 13.74
CA TYR A 221 53.05 -28.49 14.65
C TYR A 221 54.12 -29.22 13.83
N GLY A 222 55.39 -28.98 14.15
CA GLY A 222 56.50 -29.73 13.57
C GLY A 222 56.58 -31.15 14.15
N PRO A 223 57.31 -32.08 13.51
CA PRO A 223 57.44 -33.46 13.98
C PRO A 223 58.07 -33.61 15.38
N SER A 224 58.72 -32.57 15.90
CA SER A 224 59.33 -32.47 17.23
C SER A 224 58.45 -31.76 18.26
N ALA A 225 57.21 -31.39 17.92
CA ALA A 225 56.26 -30.84 18.90
C ALA A 225 55.67 -31.98 19.74
N HIS A 226 56.14 -32.12 20.98
CA HIS A 226 55.54 -32.99 21.98
C HIS A 226 54.56 -32.18 22.84
N GLY A 227 53.40 -32.75 23.14
CA GLY A 227 52.47 -32.18 24.11
C GLY A 227 52.97 -32.51 25.52
N ASP A 228 53.00 -31.49 26.38
CA ASP A 228 52.99 -31.70 27.83
C ASP A 228 51.65 -32.26 28.29
#